data_AF-A0A4Y2V8T1-F1
#
_entry.id   AF-A0A4Y2V8T1-F1
#
_cell.length_a   1.000
_cell.length_b   1.000
_cell.length_c   1.000
_cell.angle_alpha   90.00
_cell.angle_beta   90.00
_cell.angle_gamma   90.00
#
_symmetry.space_group_name_H-M   'P 1'
#
loop_
_entity.id
_entity.type
_entity.pdbx_description
1 polymer ?
#
loop_
_entity_poly.entity_id
_entity_poly.type
_entity_poly.pdbx_seq_one_letter_code
_entity_poly.pdbx_strand_id
1 'polypeptide(L)' 'VENVSNPLCVFWDYQIRSWSTEGCWLKYTNQSHTVCQCNHLTNLAIIMHVTETQ' A
#
# COMPACT_ATOMS: atom_id res chain seq x y z
N VAL A 1 17.64 -11.27 2.59
CA VAL A 1 16.74 -10.39 1.81
C VAL A 1 15.39 -10.54 2.44
N GLU A 2 14.85 -9.50 3.07
CA GLU A 2 13.54 -9.58 3.69
C GLU A 2 12.50 -9.85 2.59
N ASN A 3 11.74 -10.93 2.74
CA ASN A 3 10.67 -11.29 1.80
C ASN A 3 9.47 -10.38 2.10
N VAL A 4 9.58 -9.12 1.67
CA VAL A 4 8.50 -8.13 1.74
C VAL A 4 7.39 -8.61 0.83
N SER A 5 6.35 -9.21 1.41
CA SER A 5 5.29 -9.87 0.67
C SER A 5 4.01 -9.06 0.79
N ASN A 6 3.37 -8.83 -0.36
CA ASN A 6 2.05 -8.19 -0.50
C ASN A 6 1.99 -6.68 -0.12
N PRO A 7 2.34 -5.77 -1.05
CA PRO A 7 2.19 -4.34 -0.83
C PRO A 7 0.71 -3.93 -0.85
N LEU A 8 0.34 -3.05 0.09
CA LEU A 8 -0.98 -2.43 0.20
C LEU A 8 -0.89 -0.96 -0.21
N CYS A 9 -1.73 -0.59 -1.16
CA CYS A 9 -1.94 0.80 -1.57
C CYS A 9 -2.91 1.46 -0.61
N VAL A 10 -2.46 2.50 0.09
CA VAL A 10 -3.27 3.18 1.09
C VAL A 10 -3.25 4.69 0.91
N PHE A 11 -4.27 5.34 1.46
CA PHE A 11 -4.30 6.77 1.66
C PHE A 11 -4.59 7.12 3.10
N TRP A 12 -4.21 8.33 3.52
CA TRP A 12 -4.56 8.82 4.83
C TRP A 12 -6.02 9.29 4.84
N ASP A 13 -6.88 8.57 5.54
CA ASP A 13 -8.28 8.94 5.75
C ASP A 13 -8.40 9.80 7.02
N TYR A 14 -8.70 11.08 6.82
CA TYR A 14 -8.85 12.06 7.90
C TYR A 14 -10.13 11.85 8.74
N GLN A 15 -11.15 11.16 8.23
CA GLN A 15 -12.40 10.90 8.95
C GLN A 15 -12.19 9.88 10.06
N ILE A 16 -11.54 8.76 9.72
CA ILE A 16 -11.22 7.70 10.68
C ILE A 16 -9.83 7.86 11.32
N ARG A 17 -9.05 8.85 10.86
CA ARG A 17 -7.68 9.14 11.31
C ARG A 17 -6.76 7.91 11.21
N SER A 18 -6.83 7.21 10.09
CA SER A 18 -6.09 5.97 9.85
C SER A 18 -5.75 5.80 8.37
N TRP A 19 -4.83 4.88 8.07
CA TRP A 19 -4.55 4.45 6.70
C TRP A 19 -5.69 3.55 6.20
N SER A 20 -6.25 3.88 5.04
CA SER A 20 -7.34 3.14 4.40
C SER A 20 -6.96 2.69 3.00
N THR A 21 -7.47 1.53 2.59
CA THR A 21 -7.35 1.00 1.21
C THR A 21 -8.53 1.41 0.34
N GLU A 22 -9.52 2.11 0.88
CA GLU A 22 -10.74 2.46 0.15
C GLU A 22 -10.44 3.33 -1.09
N GLY A 23 -10.95 2.92 -2.24
CA GLY A 23 -10.71 3.63 -3.50
C GLY A 23 -9.25 3.60 -3.96
N CYS A 24 -8.39 2.76 -3.37
CA CYS A 24 -7.01 2.51 -3.80
C CYS A 24 -6.79 1.02 -4.06
N TRP A 25 -6.09 0.67 -5.14
CA TRP A 25 -5.80 -0.71 -5.48
C TRP A 25 -4.43 -0.87 -6.13
N LEU A 26 -3.85 -2.04 -5.92
CA LEU A 26 -2.58 -2.43 -6.53
C LEU A 26 -2.79 -2.66 -8.03
N LYS A 27 -2.00 -1.98 -8.86
CA LYS A 27 -1.99 -2.20 -10.31
C LYS A 27 -0.89 -3.15 -10.74
N TYR A 28 0.30 -2.95 -10.18
CA TYR A 28 1.46 -3.75 -10.51
C TYR A 28 2.47 -3.67 -9.39
N THR A 29 3.18 -4.76 -9.14
CA THR A 29 4.33 -4.78 -8.24
C THR A 29 5.40 -5.72 -8.77
N ASN A 30 6.65 -5.33 -8.58
CA ASN A 30 7.81 -6.18 -8.77
C ASN A 30 8.79 -5.96 -7.61
N GLN A 31 10.00 -6.51 -7.71
CA GLN A 31 10.99 -6.43 -6.62
C GLN A 31 11.43 -5.01 -6.26
N SER A 32 11.26 -4.02 -7.14
CA SER A 32 11.78 -2.65 -6.93
C SER A 32 10.73 -1.55 -7.02
N HIS A 33 9.57 -1.81 -7.62
CA HIS A 33 8.55 -0.82 -7.90
C HIS A 33 7.16 -1.38 -7.61
N THR A 34 6.32 -0.52 -7.06
CA THR A 34 4.90 -0.78 -6.84
C THR A 34 4.11 0.38 -7.43
N VAL A 35 3.09 0.05 -8.23
CA VAL A 35 2.19 1.00 -8.88
C VAL A 35 0.81 0.85 -8.24
N CYS A 36 0.35 1.92 -7.62
CA CYS A 36 -0.98 2.05 -7.05
C CYS A 36 -1.85 2.92 -7.96
N GLN A 37 -3.13 2.57 -8.06
CA GLN A 37 -4.14 3.47 -8.64
C GLN A 37 -5.18 3.76 -7.57
N CYS A 38 -5.48 5.05 -7.39
CA CYS A 38 -6.55 5.51 -6.53
C CYS A 38 -7.53 6.37 -7.33
N ASN A 39 -8.79 6.43 -6.92
CA ASN A 39 -9.83 7.25 -7.56
C ASN A 39 -10.01 8.63 -6.88
N HIS A 40 -9.08 9.02 -6.01
CA HIS A 40 -9.08 10.28 -5.28
C HIS A 40 -7.64 10.82 -5.18
N LEU A 41 -7.50 12.11 -4.81
CA LEU A 41 -6.22 12.80 -4.64
C LEU A 41 -6.02 13.20 -3.18
N THR A 42 -4.98 12.70 -2.54
CA THR A 42 -4.71 12.85 -1.09
C THR A 42 -3.26 12.46 -0.78
N ASN A 43 -2.90 12.34 0.50
CA ASN A 43 -1.64 11.73 0.94
C ASN A 43 -1.69 10.21 0.73
N LEU A 44 -0.74 9.69 -0.05
CA LEU A 44 -0.68 8.30 -0.49
C LEU A 44 0.58 7.63 0.07
N ALA A 45 0.47 6.36 0.42
CA ALA A 45 1.59 5.55 0.87
C ALA A 45 1.45 4.09 0.41
N ILE A 46 2.57 3.36 0.48
CA ILE A 46 2.60 1.91 0.33
C ILE A 46 2.95 1.33 1.70
N ILE A 47 2.10 0.46 2.22
CA ILE A 47 2.37 -0.33 3.42
C ILE A 47 2.72 -1.74 2.99
N MET A 48 3.75 -2.33 3.58
CA MET A 48 4.18 -3.68 3.24
C MET A 48 4.24 -4.54 4.50
N HIS A 49 3.77 -5.78 4.41
CA HIS A 49 3.93 -6.75 5.48
C HIS A 49 5.31 -7.40 5.38
N VAL A 50 6.06 -7.31 6.48
CA VAL A 50 7.29 -8.08 6.65
C VAL A 50 6.88 -9.41 7.29
N THR A 51 6.88 -10.47 6.49
CA THR A 51 6.75 -11.83 7.02
C THR A 51 8.15 -12.34 7.35
N GLU A 52 8.41 -12.59 8.63
CA GLU A 52 9.62 -13.30 9.05
C GLU A 52 9.50 -14.75 8.55
N THR A 53 10.27 -15.08 7.51
CA THR A 53 10.48 -16.48 7.13
C THR A 53 11.43 -17.07 8.15
N GLN A 54 10.90 -17.90 9.05
CA GLN A 54 11.67 -18.75 9.94
C GLN A 54 12.49 -19.77 9.15
#